data_AF-A0A6N2CR94-F1
#
_entry.id   AF-A0A6N2CR94-F1
#
_cell.length_a   1.000
_cell.length_b   1.000
_cell.length_c   1.000
_cell.angle_alpha   90.00
_cell.angle_beta   90.00
_cell.angle_gamma   90.00
#
_symmetry.space_group_name_H-M   'P 1'
#
loop_
_entity.id
_entity.type
_entity.pdbx_description
1 polymer ?
#
loop_
_entity_poly.entity_id
_entity_poly.type
_entity_poly.pdbx_seq_one_letter_code
_entity_poly.pdbx_strand_id
1 'polypeptide(L)'
;MKHGLEHEKSEDVTEEDLPEGVLLRDHVVDGIQEYDQRLPMWWLIILFGVIFYSIIYWLVIDDRSYVGGVDQRLEEKLSAVATKRLASSIDVTNDALFFEMARNVDFISAGRVIYEANCAACHGNELQGGIGVSLVDGEWDHGSRPSEIYVSVAKGFPEKGMQPWETLLGQKRIAEVVAYVLSKNPGLQR
;
A
#
# COMPACT_ATOMS: atom_id res chain seq x y z
N MET A 1 -28.93 -45.59 47.94
CA MET A 1 -27.66 -44.86 48.07
C MET A 1 -27.90 -43.40 47.74
N LYS A 2 -28.13 -42.56 48.75
CA LYS A 2 -28.04 -41.11 48.65
C LYS A 2 -27.17 -40.68 49.83
N HIS A 3 -25.88 -40.52 49.61
CA HIS A 3 -25.01 -39.87 50.59
C HIS A 3 -25.37 -38.39 50.54
N GLY A 4 -26.27 -37.98 51.44
CA GLY A 4 -26.45 -36.58 51.78
C GLY A 4 -25.19 -36.14 52.52
N LEU A 5 -24.35 -35.38 51.84
CA LEU A 5 -23.33 -34.59 52.52
C LEU A 5 -24.09 -33.53 53.31
N GLU A 6 -24.18 -33.73 54.62
CA GLU A 6 -24.61 -32.69 55.55
C GLU A 6 -23.62 -31.54 55.39
N HIS A 7 -24.06 -30.45 54.74
CA HIS A 7 -23.32 -29.21 54.76
C HIS A 7 -23.27 -28.75 56.22
N GLU A 8 -22.15 -29.03 56.88
CA GLU A 8 -21.81 -28.49 58.18
C GLU A 8 -21.90 -26.96 58.06
N LYS A 9 -22.92 -26.39 58.71
CA LYS A 9 -23.19 -24.96 58.68
C LYS A 9 -22.04 -24.27 59.40
N SER A 10 -21.06 -23.77 58.64
CA SER A 10 -19.99 -22.93 59.18
C SER A 10 -20.64 -21.72 59.84
N GLU A 11 -20.29 -21.48 61.10
CA GLU A 11 -20.75 -20.33 61.86
C GLU A 11 -20.27 -19.05 61.15
N ASP A 12 -21.17 -18.10 60.94
CA ASP A 12 -20.86 -16.84 60.26
C ASP A 12 -19.86 -16.04 61.11
N VAL A 13 -18.78 -15.58 60.50
CA VAL A 13 -17.80 -14.70 61.15
C VAL A 13 -18.47 -13.37 61.47
N THR A 14 -18.31 -12.90 62.71
CA THR A 14 -18.87 -11.62 63.17
C THR A 14 -17.83 -10.51 63.10
N GLU A 15 -18.24 -9.24 63.10
CA GLU A 15 -17.29 -8.12 63.09
C GLU A 15 -16.35 -8.15 64.30
N GLU A 16 -16.80 -8.71 65.43
CA GLU A 16 -16.01 -8.90 66.64
C GLU A 16 -14.84 -9.89 66.47
N ASP A 17 -14.93 -10.80 65.50
CA ASP A 17 -13.91 -11.82 65.23
C ASP A 17 -12.77 -11.30 64.32
N LEU A 18 -12.92 -10.09 63.77
CA LEU A 18 -12.03 -9.54 62.76
C LEU A 18 -11.01 -8.53 63.32
N PRO A 19 -9.86 -8.36 62.64
CA PRO A 19 -8.90 -7.33 63.00
C PRO A 19 -9.50 -5.93 62.90
N GLU A 20 -9.05 -5.01 63.76
CA GLU A 20 -9.50 -3.62 63.74
C GLU A 20 -9.34 -2.98 62.33
N GLY A 21 -10.41 -2.35 61.84
CA GLY A 21 -10.44 -1.68 60.54
C GLY A 21 -10.88 -2.54 59.36
N VAL A 22 -11.15 -3.83 59.58
CA VAL A 22 -11.78 -4.71 58.60
C VAL A 22 -13.30 -4.54 58.68
N LEU A 23 -13.91 -4.24 57.53
CA LEU A 23 -15.35 -4.07 57.39
C LEU A 23 -15.89 -5.23 56.56
N LEU A 24 -17.03 -5.77 56.96
CA LEU A 24 -17.78 -6.78 56.21
C LEU A 24 -18.97 -6.15 55.49
N ARG A 25 -19.34 -6.73 54.36
CA ARG A 25 -20.62 -6.45 53.71
C ARG A 25 -21.77 -7.08 54.50
N ASP A 26 -22.95 -6.48 54.34
CA ASP A 26 -24.18 -6.82 55.07
C ASP A 26 -24.81 -8.16 54.68
N HIS A 27 -24.45 -8.72 53.53
CA HIS A 27 -25.04 -9.94 53.00
C HIS A 27 -24.03 -11.09 52.96
N VAL A 28 -24.53 -12.28 53.25
CA VAL A 28 -23.81 -13.55 53.12
C VAL A 28 -24.40 -14.32 51.95
N VAL A 29 -23.55 -14.76 51.02
CA VAL A 29 -23.96 -15.54 49.84
C VAL A 29 -23.31 -16.90 49.93
N ASP A 30 -24.14 -17.95 50.08
CA ASP A 30 -23.66 -19.34 50.11
C ASP A 30 -22.55 -19.60 51.17
N GLY A 31 -22.68 -18.94 52.33
CA GLY A 31 -21.68 -19.00 53.40
C GLY A 31 -20.40 -18.20 53.15
N ILE A 32 -20.29 -17.47 52.03
CA ILE A 32 -19.17 -16.57 51.72
C ILE A 32 -19.53 -15.15 52.17
N GLN A 33 -18.61 -14.54 52.91
CA GLN A 33 -18.67 -13.13 53.33
C GLN A 33 -17.62 -12.32 52.57
N GLU A 34 -17.97 -11.09 52.20
CA GLU A 34 -17.09 -10.20 51.44
C GLU A 34 -16.59 -9.03 52.30
N TYR A 35 -15.30 -8.73 52.18
CA TYR A 35 -14.69 -7.56 52.82
C TYR A 35 -15.00 -6.27 52.06
N ASP A 36 -15.51 -5.25 52.75
CA ASP A 36 -15.71 -3.91 52.22
C ASP A 36 -14.46 -3.04 52.46
N GLN A 37 -13.38 -3.36 51.75
CA GLN A 37 -12.10 -2.67 51.88
C GLN A 37 -11.81 -1.78 50.69
N ARG A 38 -11.16 -0.64 50.97
CA ARG A 38 -10.65 0.26 49.93
C ARG A 38 -9.65 -0.45 49.02
N LEU A 39 -9.69 -0.12 47.74
CA LEU A 39 -8.74 -0.64 46.76
C LEU A 39 -7.29 -0.23 47.13
N PRO A 40 -6.31 -1.13 46.96
CA PRO A 40 -4.90 -0.79 47.19
C PRO A 40 -4.44 0.37 46.31
N MET A 41 -3.71 1.32 46.89
CA MET A 41 -3.24 2.51 46.16
C MET A 41 -2.36 2.18 44.95
N TRP A 42 -1.51 1.15 45.04
CA TRP A 42 -0.67 0.72 43.92
C TRP A 42 -1.51 0.20 42.73
N TRP A 43 -2.65 -0.44 43.01
CA TRP A 43 -3.55 -0.94 41.98
C TRP A 43 -4.24 0.21 41.25
N LEU A 44 -4.71 1.23 41.99
CA LEU A 44 -5.29 2.44 41.41
C LEU A 44 -4.26 3.19 40.55
N ILE A 45 -2.99 3.29 40.98
CA ILE A 45 -1.91 3.90 40.19
C ILE A 45 -1.74 3.17 38.85
N ILE A 46 -1.76 1.84 38.83
CA ILE A 46 -1.66 1.06 37.59
C ILE A 46 -2.89 1.29 36.71
N LEU A 47 -4.10 1.20 37.28
CA LEU A 47 -5.35 1.41 36.54
C LEU A 47 -5.34 2.77 35.82
N PHE A 48 -5.10 3.85 36.56
CA PHE A 48 -5.07 5.19 35.98
C PHE A 48 -3.84 5.43 35.08
N GLY A 49 -2.72 4.76 35.36
CA GLY A 49 -1.53 4.80 34.52
C GLY A 49 -1.78 4.24 33.12
N VAL A 50 -2.51 3.12 33.00
CA VAL A 50 -2.89 2.53 31.70
C VAL A 50 -3.89 3.42 30.96
N ILE A 51 -4.88 3.98 31.65
CA ILE A 51 -5.84 4.93 31.06
C ILE A 51 -5.09 6.15 30.49
N PHE A 52 -4.18 6.73 31.28
CA PHE A 52 -3.36 7.86 30.84
C PHE A 52 -2.44 7.51 29.67
N TYR A 53 -1.76 6.36 29.73
CA TYR A 53 -0.92 5.87 28.64
C TYR A 53 -1.74 5.66 27.36
N SER A 54 -2.95 5.11 27.45
CA SER A 54 -3.84 4.92 26.30
C SER A 54 -4.23 6.24 25.64
N ILE A 55 -4.54 7.27 26.45
CA ILE A 55 -4.84 8.62 25.94
C ILE A 55 -3.61 9.22 25.25
N ILE A 56 -2.42 9.12 25.87
CA ILE A 56 -1.17 9.58 25.24
C ILE A 56 -0.89 8.82 23.96
N TYR A 57 -0.99 7.49 23.99
CA TYR A 57 -0.74 6.64 22.84
C TYR A 57 -1.67 7.02 21.68
N TRP A 58 -2.96 7.20 21.97
CA TRP A 58 -3.92 7.70 21.00
C TRP A 58 -3.51 9.06 20.47
N LEU A 59 -3.25 10.07 21.31
CA LEU A 59 -2.84 11.42 20.86
C LEU A 59 -1.53 11.44 20.04
N VAL A 60 -0.55 10.60 20.40
CA VAL A 60 0.75 10.51 19.72
C VAL A 60 0.62 9.83 18.36
N ILE A 61 -0.32 8.90 18.21
CA ILE A 61 -0.54 8.16 16.96
C ILE A 61 -1.59 8.84 16.07
N ASP A 62 -2.60 9.49 16.63
CA ASP A 62 -3.76 10.05 15.91
C ASP A 62 -3.39 11.23 15.01
N ASP A 63 -2.43 12.08 15.40
CA ASP A 63 -1.94 13.20 14.57
C ASP A 63 -1.30 12.75 13.24
N ARG A 64 -0.97 11.46 13.08
CA ARG A 64 -0.40 10.91 11.84
C ARG A 64 -1.19 9.78 11.20
N SER A 65 -2.29 9.33 11.81
CA SER A 65 -3.04 8.18 11.30
C SER A 65 -4.39 8.56 10.67
N TYR A 66 -4.91 9.78 10.90
CA TYR A 66 -6.09 10.31 10.19
C TYR A 66 -5.77 11.08 8.91
N VAL A 67 -4.58 11.68 8.82
CA VAL A 67 -4.04 12.16 7.55
C VAL A 67 -3.40 10.94 6.91
N GLY A 68 -4.11 10.27 6.01
CA GLY A 68 -3.68 9.06 5.30
C GLY A 68 -2.44 9.27 4.43
N GLY A 69 -1.32 9.64 5.05
CA GLY A 69 0.00 9.47 4.48
C GLY A 69 0.28 7.98 4.55
N VAL A 70 0.02 7.28 3.45
CA VAL A 70 0.61 5.98 3.21
C VAL A 70 2.08 6.11 3.59
N ASP A 71 2.56 5.18 4.43
CA ASP A 71 3.94 5.19 4.91
C ASP A 71 4.83 5.33 3.68
N GLN A 72 5.43 6.51 3.45
CA GLN A 72 6.08 6.84 2.17
C GLN A 72 7.15 5.80 1.84
N ARG A 73 7.74 5.23 2.89
CA ARG A 73 8.70 4.14 2.82
C ARG A 73 8.09 2.81 2.37
N LEU A 74 6.84 2.53 2.71
CA LEU A 74 6.10 1.38 2.19
C LEU A 74 5.76 1.58 0.72
N GLU A 75 5.26 2.77 0.34
CA GLU A 75 5.00 3.11 -1.06
C GLU A 75 6.26 3.01 -1.92
N GLU A 76 7.37 3.58 -1.46
CA GLU A 76 8.68 3.48 -2.10
C GLU A 76 9.15 2.03 -2.24
N LYS A 77 8.94 1.20 -1.22
CA LYS A 77 9.27 -0.23 -1.29
C LYS A 77 8.36 -0.98 -2.27
N LEU A 78 7.08 -0.64 -2.32
CA LEU A 78 6.11 -1.28 -3.22
C LEU A 78 6.36 -0.87 -4.67
N SER A 79 6.64 0.41 -4.96
CA SER A 79 7.00 0.87 -6.30
C SER A 79 8.32 0.24 -6.76
N ALA A 80 9.33 0.13 -5.89
CA ALA A 80 10.59 -0.54 -6.19
C ALA A 80 10.43 -2.05 -6.44
N VAL A 81 9.48 -2.72 -5.77
CA VAL A 81 9.17 -4.14 -6.04
C VAL A 81 8.38 -4.29 -7.34
N ALA A 82 7.41 -3.40 -7.60
CA ALA A 82 6.64 -3.39 -8.84
C ALA A 82 7.57 -3.19 -10.04
N THR A 83 8.45 -2.19 -10.03
CA THR A 83 9.42 -1.96 -11.09
C THR A 83 10.36 -3.13 -11.31
N LYS A 84 10.86 -3.77 -10.24
CA LYS A 84 11.71 -4.97 -10.36
C LYS A 84 10.95 -6.15 -10.95
N ARG A 85 9.67 -6.36 -10.58
CA ARG A 85 8.83 -7.42 -11.15
C ARG A 85 8.57 -7.18 -12.63
N LEU A 86 8.15 -5.97 -13.01
CA LEU A 86 7.94 -5.62 -14.41
C LEU A 86 9.25 -5.72 -15.23
N ALA A 87 10.40 -5.36 -14.65
CA ALA A 87 11.69 -5.42 -15.33
C ALA A 87 12.29 -6.84 -15.44
N SER A 88 11.89 -7.78 -14.58
CA SER A 88 12.50 -9.13 -14.56
C SER A 88 12.15 -10.00 -15.77
N SER A 89 11.04 -9.72 -16.46
CA SER A 89 10.70 -10.33 -17.75
C SER A 89 9.65 -9.48 -18.45
N ILE A 90 10.08 -8.53 -19.28
CA ILE A 90 9.16 -7.75 -20.11
C ILE A 90 8.62 -8.65 -21.22
N ASP A 91 7.38 -9.11 -21.11
CA ASP A 91 6.70 -9.80 -22.20
C ASP A 91 6.16 -8.77 -23.19
N VAL A 92 6.85 -8.62 -24.34
CA VAL A 92 6.51 -7.63 -25.38
C VAL A 92 5.23 -7.98 -26.14
N THR A 93 4.68 -9.18 -25.94
CA THR A 93 3.40 -9.59 -26.54
C THR A 93 2.21 -9.30 -25.62
N ASN A 94 2.46 -8.95 -24.37
CA ASN A 94 1.44 -8.68 -23.38
C ASN A 94 1.07 -7.18 -23.35
N ASP A 95 0.01 -6.81 -24.08
CA ASP A 95 -0.49 -5.44 -24.14
C ASP A 95 -0.85 -4.87 -22.75
N ALA A 96 -1.34 -5.70 -21.82
CA ALA A 96 -1.71 -5.25 -20.47
C ALA A 96 -0.49 -4.77 -19.66
N LEU A 97 0.67 -5.42 -19.85
CA LEU A 97 1.91 -5.03 -19.19
C LEU A 97 2.32 -3.60 -19.59
N PHE A 98 2.19 -3.24 -20.87
CA PHE A 98 2.50 -1.89 -21.32
C PHE A 98 1.59 -0.83 -20.71
N PHE A 99 0.30 -1.13 -20.48
CA PHE A 99 -0.60 -0.22 -19.79
C PHE A 99 -0.33 -0.09 -18.28
N GLU A 100 0.20 -1.13 -17.65
CA GLU A 100 0.73 -1.03 -16.29
C GLU A 100 1.99 -0.16 -16.25
N MET A 101 2.91 -0.35 -17.19
CA MET A 101 4.11 0.49 -17.33
C MET A 101 3.76 1.95 -17.61
N ALA A 102 2.77 2.22 -18.47
CA ALA A 102 2.31 3.56 -18.82
C ALA A 102 1.63 4.31 -17.67
N ARG A 103 1.32 3.63 -16.56
CA ARG A 103 0.80 4.22 -15.31
C ARG A 103 1.86 4.32 -14.22
N ASN A 104 3.06 3.78 -14.46
CA ASN A 104 4.15 3.78 -13.50
C ASN A 104 5.15 4.89 -13.84
N VAL A 105 5.30 5.85 -12.91
CA VAL A 105 6.15 7.03 -13.05
C VAL A 105 7.61 6.72 -13.37
N ASP A 106 8.15 5.60 -12.90
CA ASP A 106 9.54 5.22 -13.17
C ASP A 106 9.74 4.83 -14.64
N PHE A 107 8.80 4.09 -15.22
CA PHE A 107 8.84 3.72 -16.64
C PHE A 107 8.55 4.92 -17.55
N ILE A 108 7.59 5.77 -17.17
CA ILE A 108 7.26 7.00 -17.91
C ILE A 108 8.47 7.95 -17.95
N SER A 109 9.13 8.15 -16.81
CA SER A 109 10.28 9.05 -16.71
C SER A 109 11.50 8.50 -17.46
N ALA A 110 11.80 7.21 -17.36
CA ALA A 110 12.85 6.57 -18.14
C ALA A 110 12.56 6.65 -19.66
N GLY A 111 11.32 6.35 -20.06
CA GLY A 111 10.87 6.42 -21.44
C GLY A 111 10.94 7.83 -22.02
N ARG A 112 10.59 8.85 -21.24
CA ARG A 112 10.72 10.26 -21.63
C ARG A 112 12.16 10.62 -21.98
N VAL A 113 13.13 10.26 -21.16
CA VAL A 113 14.55 10.56 -21.40
C VAL A 113 15.02 9.94 -22.72
N ILE A 114 14.61 8.71 -23.00
CA ILE A 114 14.94 8.02 -24.25
C ILE A 114 14.24 8.69 -25.44
N TYR A 115 12.97 9.05 -25.28
CA TYR A 115 12.19 9.73 -26.32
C TYR A 115 12.79 11.09 -26.69
N GLU A 116 13.12 11.91 -25.70
CA GLU A 116 13.73 13.24 -25.92
C GLU A 116 15.07 13.12 -26.65
N ALA A 117 15.87 12.11 -26.34
CA ALA A 117 17.17 11.89 -26.96
C ALA A 117 17.10 11.31 -28.40
N ASN A 118 16.08 10.53 -28.73
CA ASN A 118 16.08 9.70 -29.95
C ASN A 118 14.87 9.89 -30.88
N CYS A 119 13.73 10.35 -30.35
CA CYS A 119 12.44 10.34 -31.07
C CYS A 119 11.89 11.75 -31.29
N ALA A 120 12.11 12.67 -30.35
CA ALA A 120 11.54 14.01 -30.36
C ALA A 120 11.94 14.85 -31.59
N ALA A 121 13.12 14.59 -32.17
CA ALA A 121 13.58 15.29 -33.37
C ALA A 121 12.64 15.08 -34.58
N CYS A 122 11.97 13.93 -34.67
CA CYS A 122 11.02 13.64 -35.75
C CYS A 122 9.56 13.77 -35.31
N HIS A 123 9.23 13.30 -34.10
CA HIS A 123 7.86 13.23 -33.59
C HIS A 123 7.45 14.42 -32.70
N GLY A 124 8.33 15.41 -32.53
CA GLY A 124 8.08 16.60 -31.72
C GLY A 124 8.31 16.40 -30.21
N ASN A 125 8.57 17.46 -29.46
CA ASN A 125 8.83 17.37 -28.02
C ASN A 125 7.60 16.93 -27.19
N GLU A 126 6.42 17.17 -27.72
CA GLU A 126 5.12 16.83 -27.11
C GLU A 126 4.40 15.73 -27.89
N LEU A 127 5.13 14.96 -28.71
CA LEU A 127 4.60 13.87 -29.55
C LEU A 127 3.63 14.34 -30.65
N GLN A 128 3.55 15.65 -30.89
CA GLN A 128 2.62 16.28 -31.82
C GLN A 128 2.93 16.05 -33.31
N GLY A 129 4.05 15.37 -33.61
CA GLY A 129 4.52 15.14 -34.97
C GLY A 129 5.43 16.26 -35.49
N GLY A 130 5.76 16.17 -36.78
CA GLY A 130 6.65 17.09 -37.47
C GLY A 130 7.16 16.45 -38.76
N ILE A 131 8.42 15.99 -38.74
CA ILE A 131 8.97 15.16 -39.82
C ILE A 131 8.30 13.78 -39.80
N GLY A 132 8.09 13.23 -38.61
CA GLY A 132 7.31 12.02 -38.37
C GLY A 132 5.85 12.34 -38.06
N VAL A 133 5.03 11.29 -38.02
CA VAL A 133 3.62 11.37 -37.65
C VAL A 133 3.42 11.82 -36.19
N SER A 134 2.25 12.40 -35.90
CA SER A 134 1.83 12.63 -34.52
C SER A 134 1.58 11.27 -33.84
N LEU A 135 1.89 11.19 -32.54
CA LEU A 135 1.64 9.98 -31.73
C LEU A 135 0.53 10.22 -30.70
N VAL A 136 -0.11 11.40 -30.71
CA VAL A 136 -1.14 11.84 -29.75
C VAL A 136 -2.45 12.26 -30.40
N ASP A 137 -2.54 12.26 -31.73
CA ASP A 137 -3.76 12.60 -32.47
C ASP A 137 -4.80 11.46 -32.51
N GLY A 138 -4.37 10.23 -32.21
CA GLY A 138 -5.23 9.05 -32.16
C GLY A 138 -5.30 8.28 -33.48
N GLU A 139 -4.58 8.71 -34.52
CA GLU A 139 -4.51 8.04 -35.81
C GLU A 139 -3.26 7.13 -35.86
N TRP A 140 -3.42 5.87 -36.28
CA TRP A 140 -2.35 4.87 -36.28
C TRP A 140 -2.34 4.04 -37.57
N ASP A 141 -1.34 4.28 -38.42
CA ASP A 141 -1.18 3.58 -39.71
C ASP A 141 -0.72 2.12 -39.57
N HIS A 142 0.00 1.82 -38.49
CA HIS A 142 0.71 0.55 -38.30
C HIS A 142 0.19 -0.24 -37.10
N GLY A 143 -1.04 0.05 -36.68
CA GLY A 143 -1.67 -0.55 -35.51
C GLY A 143 -1.46 0.28 -34.25
N SER A 144 -2.47 0.25 -33.37
CA SER A 144 -2.52 1.06 -32.15
C SER A 144 -2.34 0.23 -30.88
N ARG A 145 -2.17 -1.09 -30.99
CA ARG A 145 -1.94 -1.93 -29.80
C ARG A 145 -0.53 -1.70 -29.26
N PRO A 146 -0.31 -1.74 -27.93
CA PRO A 146 1.02 -1.54 -27.37
C PRO A 146 2.12 -2.43 -27.96
N SER A 147 1.83 -3.72 -28.19
CA SER A 147 2.75 -4.66 -28.85
C SER A 147 3.04 -4.28 -30.31
N GLU A 148 2.10 -3.69 -31.03
CA GLU A 148 2.30 -3.22 -32.42
C GLU A 148 3.15 -1.95 -32.47
N ILE A 149 2.92 -1.04 -31.52
CA ILE A 149 3.75 0.15 -31.32
C ILE A 149 5.19 -0.27 -30.95
N TYR A 150 5.33 -1.25 -30.05
CA TYR A 150 6.63 -1.82 -29.71
C TYR A 150 7.35 -2.37 -30.95
N VAL A 151 6.67 -3.15 -31.78
CA VAL A 151 7.25 -3.70 -33.02
C VAL A 151 7.63 -2.58 -34.00
N SER A 152 6.81 -1.54 -34.11
CA SER A 152 7.08 -0.36 -34.94
C SER A 152 8.36 0.35 -34.51
N VAL A 153 8.60 0.49 -33.20
CA VAL A 153 9.84 1.07 -32.68
C VAL A 153 11.02 0.11 -32.84
N ALA A 154 10.84 -1.17 -32.55
CA ALA A 154 11.91 -2.16 -32.63
C ALA A 154 12.45 -2.31 -34.05
N LYS A 155 11.55 -2.48 -35.03
CA LYS A 155 11.91 -2.74 -36.44
C LYS A 155 12.04 -1.47 -37.28
N GLY A 156 11.43 -0.36 -36.83
CA GLY A 156 11.39 0.88 -37.60
C GLY A 156 10.68 0.73 -38.95
N PHE A 157 10.78 1.80 -39.74
CA PHE A 157 10.35 1.88 -41.13
C PHE A 157 11.45 2.57 -41.95
N PRO A 158 12.53 1.86 -42.33
CA PRO A 158 13.67 2.46 -43.03
C PRO A 158 13.28 3.19 -44.31
N GLU A 159 12.33 2.64 -45.07
CA GLU A 159 11.79 3.24 -46.30
C GLU A 159 11.07 4.58 -46.05
N LYS A 160 10.59 4.80 -44.81
CA LYS A 160 9.93 6.04 -44.35
C LYS A 160 10.85 6.89 -43.46
N GLY A 161 12.13 6.55 -43.33
CA GLY A 161 13.13 7.29 -42.55
C GLY A 161 13.17 6.97 -41.05
N MET A 162 12.36 6.04 -40.54
CA MET A 162 12.43 5.59 -39.15
C MET A 162 13.37 4.38 -39.04
N GLN A 163 14.54 4.55 -38.42
CA GLN A 163 15.49 3.45 -38.24
C GLN A 163 14.99 2.39 -37.23
N PRO A 164 15.44 1.12 -37.34
CA PRO A 164 15.22 0.10 -36.31
C PRO A 164 15.97 0.45 -35.03
N TRP A 165 15.30 0.36 -33.89
CA TRP A 165 15.90 0.67 -32.58
C TRP A 165 16.24 -0.55 -31.73
N GLU A 166 15.82 -1.75 -32.14
CA GLU A 166 15.98 -2.99 -31.36
C GLU A 166 17.42 -3.24 -30.92
N THR A 167 18.38 -3.10 -31.84
CA THR A 167 19.80 -3.36 -31.56
C THR A 167 20.48 -2.24 -30.76
N LEU A 168 19.96 -1.02 -30.86
CA LEU A 168 20.56 0.18 -30.23
C LEU A 168 20.06 0.40 -28.80
N LEU A 169 18.75 0.19 -28.59
CA LEU A 169 18.09 0.44 -27.31
C LEU A 169 17.87 -0.86 -26.53
N GLY A 170 17.64 -1.98 -27.21
CA GLY A 170 17.22 -3.22 -26.59
C GLY A 170 15.77 -3.16 -26.10
N GLN A 171 15.24 -4.34 -25.79
CA GLN A 171 13.82 -4.55 -25.48
C GLN A 171 13.28 -3.69 -24.34
N LYS A 172 14.02 -3.60 -23.23
CA LYS A 172 13.59 -2.83 -22.05
C LYS A 172 13.39 -1.35 -22.37
N ARG A 173 14.37 -0.73 -23.02
CA ARG A 173 14.35 0.71 -23.32
C ARG A 173 13.28 1.05 -24.36
N ILE A 174 13.04 0.15 -25.31
CA ILE A 174 11.91 0.30 -26.24
C ILE A 174 10.59 0.26 -25.49
N ALA A 175 10.42 -0.71 -24.58
CA ALA A 175 9.19 -0.80 -23.79
C ALA A 175 8.96 0.42 -22.89
N GLU A 176 10.02 1.00 -22.33
CA GLU A 176 9.97 2.29 -21.60
C GLU A 176 9.48 3.44 -22.50
N VAL A 177 10.00 3.55 -23.73
CA VAL A 177 9.52 4.56 -24.70
C VAL A 177 8.05 4.35 -25.04
N VAL A 178 7.62 3.11 -25.29
CA VAL A 178 6.23 2.78 -25.59
C VAL A 178 5.33 3.18 -24.41
N ALA A 179 5.73 2.87 -23.17
CA ALA A 179 5.01 3.28 -21.97
C ALA A 179 4.86 4.81 -21.86
N TYR A 180 5.92 5.56 -22.20
CA TYR A 180 5.85 7.02 -22.25
C TYR A 180 4.85 7.52 -23.31
N VAL A 181 4.87 6.97 -24.53
CA VAL A 181 3.92 7.33 -25.60
C VAL A 181 2.48 7.06 -25.17
N LEU A 182 2.20 5.88 -24.61
CA LEU A 182 0.88 5.51 -24.10
C LEU A 182 0.40 6.43 -22.97
N SER A 183 1.31 6.87 -22.08
CA SER A 183 0.97 7.80 -20.99
C SER A 183 0.50 9.17 -21.50
N LYS A 184 0.88 9.55 -22.72
CA LYS A 184 0.54 10.84 -23.35
C LYS A 184 -0.65 10.78 -24.29
N ASN A 185 -1.05 9.59 -24.73
CA ASN A 185 -2.19 9.42 -25.62
C ASN A 185 -3.39 8.83 -24.87
N PRO A 186 -4.39 9.64 -24.48
CA PRO A 186 -5.58 9.16 -23.78
C PRO A 186 -6.45 8.23 -24.65
N GLY A 187 -6.33 8.30 -25.99
CA GLY A 187 -7.05 7.44 -26.92
C GLY A 187 -6.61 5.97 -26.88
N LEU A 188 -5.39 5.70 -26.38
CA LEU A 188 -4.81 4.36 -26.31
C LEU A 188 -5.04 3.66 -24.97
N GLN A 189 -5.58 4.33 -23.95
CA GLN A 189 -5.67 3.79 -22.58
C GLN A 189 -6.84 2.80 -22.33
N ARG A 190 -7.35 2.13 -23.37
CA ARG A 190 -8.53 1.25 -23.29
C ARG A 190 -8.18 -0.22 -23.45
#